data_AF-A0A957AQJ7-F1
#
_entry.id   AF-A0A957AQJ7-F1
#
_cell.length_a   1.000
_cell.length_b   1.000
_cell.length_c   1.000
_cell.angle_alpha   90.00
_cell.angle_beta   90.00
_cell.angle_gamma   90.00
#
_symmetry.space_group_name_H-M   'P 1'
#
loop_
_entity.id
_entity.type
_entity.pdbx_description
1 polymer ?
#
loop_
_entity_poly.entity_id
_entity_poly.type
_entity_poly.pdbx_seq_one_letter_code
_entity_poly.pdbx_strand_id
1 'polypeptide(L)'
;SPDQPDADDAVYLLEQWQTETDLFVFALMDGPFSAAAKAWSWEGALRRLTAPGRAELEMMAEATVELAEQARSLAARGADGILIGDDIAYRRSAYINPANLRKSYFPFLTLLVESIHAVGLPAVFHSDGNLWGVLDDLLAAGINGLQGMEPGAGMSLAGVREKAG
;
A
#
# COMPACT_ATOMS: atom_id res chain seq x y z
N SER A 1 -2.59 14.42 -7.00
CA SER A 1 -3.60 15.41 -7.41
C SER A 1 -3.13 16.78 -6.89
N PRO A 2 -3.29 17.89 -7.63
CA PRO A 2 -2.85 19.22 -7.16
C PRO A 2 -3.49 19.72 -5.85
N ASP A 3 -4.49 19.00 -5.32
CA ASP A 3 -5.18 19.31 -4.06
C ASP A 3 -4.77 18.40 -2.87
N GLN A 4 -3.66 17.66 -2.98
CA GLN A 4 -3.16 16.95 -1.79
C GLN A 4 -2.58 17.96 -0.79
N PRO A 5 -2.98 17.90 0.49
CA PRO A 5 -2.43 18.79 1.50
C PRO A 5 -0.92 18.63 1.57
N ASP A 6 -0.22 19.71 1.91
CA ASP A 6 1.20 19.64 2.20
C ASP A 6 1.46 18.59 3.30
N ALA A 7 2.64 17.96 3.29
CA ALA A 7 2.96 16.92 4.27
C ALA A 7 2.91 17.46 5.71
N ASP A 8 3.32 18.71 5.94
CA ASP A 8 3.26 19.35 7.24
C ASP A 8 1.81 19.65 7.65
N ASP A 9 0.97 20.06 6.69
CA ASP A 9 -0.47 20.27 6.91
C ASP A 9 -1.17 18.94 7.28
N ALA A 10 -0.84 17.85 6.57
CA ALA A 10 -1.40 16.53 6.86
C ALA A 10 -1.03 16.03 8.27
N VAL A 11 0.19 16.31 8.70
CA VAL A 11 0.67 15.99 10.06
C VAL A 11 -0.03 16.84 11.11
N TYR A 12 -0.16 18.15 10.87
CA TYR A 12 -0.89 19.04 11.76
C TYR A 12 -2.34 18.57 11.94
N LEU A 13 -3.00 18.20 10.84
CA LEU A 13 -4.35 17.64 10.89
C LEU A 13 -4.39 16.33 11.68
N LEU A 14 -3.41 15.43 11.53
CA LEU A 14 -3.38 14.19 12.30
C LEU A 14 -3.42 14.46 13.83
N GLU A 15 -2.61 15.39 14.32
CA GLU A 15 -2.57 15.76 15.74
C GLU A 15 -3.88 16.41 16.21
N GLN A 16 -4.50 17.24 15.38
CA GLN A 16 -5.79 17.86 15.68
C GLN A 16 -6.90 16.81 15.78
N TRP A 17 -7.03 15.93 14.78
CA TRP A 17 -8.08 14.91 14.75
C TRP A 17 -7.96 13.91 15.90
N GLN A 18 -6.73 13.60 16.32
CA GLN A 18 -6.46 12.73 17.47
C GLN A 18 -6.87 13.37 18.80
N THR A 19 -6.70 14.69 18.96
CA THR A 19 -7.00 15.38 20.22
C THR A 19 -8.44 15.88 20.33
N GLU A 20 -9.09 16.13 19.19
CA GLU A 20 -10.43 16.74 19.14
C GLU A 20 -11.56 15.74 18.87
N THR A 21 -11.25 14.48 18.51
CA THR A 21 -12.26 13.47 18.15
C THR A 21 -11.95 12.10 18.74
N ASP A 22 -12.99 11.28 18.92
CA ASP A 22 -12.86 9.86 19.30
C ASP A 22 -12.85 8.93 18.06
N LEU A 23 -12.59 9.48 16.86
CA LEU A 23 -12.61 8.72 15.61
C LEU A 23 -11.29 7.95 15.43
N PHE A 24 -11.37 6.80 14.75
CA PHE A 24 -10.18 6.09 14.30
C PHE A 24 -9.56 6.81 13.09
N VAL A 25 -8.32 7.27 13.22
CA VAL A 25 -7.64 8.05 12.18
C VAL A 25 -6.64 7.20 11.42
N PHE A 26 -6.93 6.96 10.13
CA PHE A 26 -5.95 6.38 9.21
C PHE A 26 -5.04 7.47 8.64
N ALA A 27 -3.73 7.23 8.68
CA ALA A 27 -2.80 7.96 7.85
C ALA A 27 -2.65 7.27 6.50
N LEU A 28 -2.95 7.98 5.41
CA LEU A 28 -2.73 7.51 4.04
C LEU A 28 -1.28 7.78 3.63
N MET A 29 -0.61 6.74 3.14
CA MET A 29 0.72 6.86 2.55
C MET A 29 0.88 5.94 1.36
N ASP A 30 1.90 6.18 0.55
CA ASP A 30 2.20 5.34 -0.61
C ASP A 30 2.63 3.93 -0.20
N GLY A 31 2.39 2.96 -1.08
CA GLY A 31 3.07 1.66 -1.05
C GLY A 31 4.31 1.59 -1.96
N PRO A 32 5.00 0.44 -1.98
CA PRO A 32 6.23 0.26 -2.74
C PRO A 32 6.08 0.51 -4.25
N PHE A 33 4.93 0.20 -4.85
CA PHE A 33 4.75 0.41 -6.29
C PHE A 33 4.51 1.89 -6.62
N SER A 34 3.72 2.62 -5.82
CA SER A 34 3.57 4.07 -5.87
C SER A 34 4.92 4.78 -5.72
N ALA A 35 5.78 4.34 -4.80
CA ALA A 35 7.13 4.87 -4.66
C ALA A 35 7.98 4.63 -5.94
N ALA A 36 7.91 3.42 -6.51
CA ALA A 36 8.57 3.12 -7.78
C ALA A 36 8.04 3.98 -8.94
N ALA A 37 6.73 4.22 -9.00
CA ALA A 37 6.11 5.07 -10.01
C ALA A 37 6.54 6.53 -9.90
N LYS A 38 6.78 7.04 -8.68
CA LYS A 38 7.38 8.36 -8.47
C LYS A 38 8.83 8.41 -8.94
N ALA A 39 9.62 7.36 -8.68
CA ALA A 39 11.02 7.30 -9.07
C ALA A 39 11.22 7.13 -10.59
N TRP A 40 10.36 6.34 -11.25
CA TRP A 40 10.60 5.89 -12.62
C TRP A 40 9.52 6.30 -13.62
N SER A 41 8.55 7.12 -13.23
CA SER A 41 7.23 7.25 -13.87
C SER A 41 6.41 5.97 -13.78
N TRP A 42 5.08 6.12 -13.92
CA TRP A 42 4.15 5.00 -13.97
C TRP A 42 4.55 3.91 -14.98
N GLU A 43 4.76 4.28 -16.23
CA GLU A 43 5.14 3.34 -17.31
C GLU A 43 6.51 2.71 -17.03
N GLY A 44 7.45 3.50 -16.49
CA GLY A 44 8.77 3.01 -16.15
C GLY A 44 8.76 2.01 -15.00
N ALA A 45 7.88 2.18 -14.01
CA ALA A 45 7.68 1.22 -12.93
C ALA A 45 7.09 -0.10 -13.45
N LEU A 46 6.04 -0.03 -14.27
CA LEU A 46 5.44 -1.22 -14.90
C LEU A 46 6.47 -2.05 -15.68
N ARG A 47 7.30 -1.38 -16.49
CA ARG A 47 8.33 -2.06 -17.28
C ARG A 47 9.40 -2.71 -16.41
N ARG A 48 9.91 -1.97 -15.40
CA ARG A 48 11.02 -2.43 -14.54
C ARG A 48 10.61 -3.56 -13.61
N LEU A 49 9.43 -3.46 -13.01
CA LEU A 49 8.94 -4.47 -12.08
C LEU A 49 8.43 -5.73 -12.79
N THR A 50 8.19 -5.69 -14.10
CA THR A 50 7.91 -6.91 -14.88
C THR A 50 9.11 -7.84 -14.95
N ALA A 51 10.34 -7.32 -14.97
CA ALA A 51 11.56 -8.11 -15.02
C ALA A 51 12.70 -7.34 -14.33
N PRO A 52 12.67 -7.26 -12.99
CA PRO A 52 13.62 -6.43 -12.26
C PRO A 52 15.03 -7.03 -12.32
N GLY A 53 16.02 -6.17 -12.52
CA GLY A 53 17.41 -6.48 -12.24
C GLY A 53 17.72 -6.22 -10.77
N ARG A 54 19.00 -6.40 -10.42
CA ARG A 54 19.49 -6.16 -9.05
C ARG A 54 19.27 -4.71 -8.61
N ALA A 55 19.57 -3.74 -9.49
CA ALA A 55 19.43 -2.32 -9.18
C ALA A 55 17.98 -1.92 -8.90
N GLU A 56 17.03 -2.50 -9.64
CA GLU A 56 15.60 -2.27 -9.38
C GLU A 56 15.17 -2.81 -8.02
N LEU A 57 15.64 -4.01 -7.63
CA LEU A 57 15.34 -4.59 -6.32
C LEU A 57 16.00 -3.82 -5.17
N GLU A 58 17.22 -3.32 -5.37
CA GLU A 58 17.91 -2.46 -4.40
C GLU A 58 17.15 -1.14 -4.19
N MET A 59 16.70 -0.49 -5.27
CA MET A 59 15.85 0.71 -5.17
C MET A 59 14.54 0.42 -4.42
N MET A 60 13.87 -0.68 -4.74
CA MET A 60 12.65 -1.08 -4.04
C MET A 60 12.89 -1.32 -2.54
N ALA A 61 14.03 -1.91 -2.18
CA ALA A 61 14.41 -2.11 -0.79
C ALA A 61 14.63 -0.78 -0.06
N GLU A 62 15.37 0.15 -0.67
CA GLU A 62 15.62 1.49 -0.14
C GLU A 62 14.31 2.27 0.07
N ALA A 63 13.45 2.30 -0.96
CA ALA A 63 12.14 2.94 -0.86
C ALA A 63 11.28 2.32 0.26
N THR A 64 11.34 1.00 0.45
CA THR A 64 10.60 0.32 1.52
C THR A 64 11.09 0.72 2.91
N VAL A 65 12.39 0.96 3.08
CA VAL A 65 12.96 1.46 4.34
C VAL A 65 12.43 2.87 4.63
N GLU A 66 12.41 3.75 3.63
CA GLU A 66 11.86 5.10 3.77
C GLU A 66 10.36 5.08 4.12
N LEU A 67 9.57 4.24 3.46
CA LEU A 67 8.16 4.04 3.79
C LEU A 67 7.98 3.50 5.23
N ALA A 68 8.82 2.56 5.66
CA ALA A 68 8.77 2.06 7.03
C ALA A 68 9.11 3.15 8.06
N GLU A 69 10.05 4.04 7.77
CA GLU A 69 10.35 5.22 8.62
C GLU A 69 9.18 6.19 8.66
N GLN A 70 8.52 6.43 7.53
CA GLN A 70 7.32 7.25 7.45
C GLN A 70 6.19 6.67 8.32
N ALA A 71 5.92 5.37 8.23
CA ALA A 71 4.93 4.69 9.07
C ALA A 71 5.23 4.85 10.57
N ARG A 72 6.50 4.70 10.98
CA ARG A 72 6.92 4.93 12.38
C ARG A 72 6.67 6.37 12.84
N SER A 73 6.97 7.34 11.98
CA SER A 73 6.74 8.75 12.26
C SER A 73 5.24 9.06 12.43
N LEU A 74 4.39 8.53 11.56
CA LEU A 74 2.94 8.68 11.63
C LEU A 74 2.35 8.04 12.89
N ALA A 75 2.84 6.86 13.28
CA ALA A 75 2.46 6.21 14.54
C ALA A 75 2.84 7.07 15.76
N ALA A 76 4.05 7.62 15.78
CA ALA A 76 4.50 8.51 16.86
C ALA A 76 3.69 9.81 16.95
N ARG A 77 3.02 10.19 15.86
CA ARG A 77 2.14 11.38 15.76
C ARG A 77 0.66 11.08 15.98
N GLY A 78 0.32 9.85 16.37
CA GLY A 78 -1.03 9.50 16.80
C GLY A 78 -1.94 8.91 15.72
N ALA A 79 -1.39 8.41 14.61
CA ALA A 79 -2.19 7.59 13.69
C ALA A 79 -2.64 6.29 14.37
N ASP A 80 -3.92 5.94 14.21
CA ASP A 80 -4.45 4.67 14.73
C ASP A 80 -4.24 3.51 13.76
N GLY A 81 -4.00 3.80 12.48
CA GLY A 81 -3.71 2.81 11.45
C GLY A 81 -3.11 3.44 10.20
N ILE A 82 -2.54 2.60 9.33
CA ILE A 82 -1.98 3.01 8.05
C ILE A 82 -2.86 2.50 6.91
N LEU A 83 -3.26 3.40 6.01
CA LEU A 83 -3.84 3.06 4.72
C LEU A 83 -2.72 3.16 3.66
N ILE A 84 -2.33 2.02 3.11
CA ILE A 84 -1.30 1.92 2.06
C ILE A 84 -2.00 2.11 0.70
N GLY A 85 -1.85 3.27 0.09
CA GLY A 85 -2.35 3.57 -1.25
C GLY A 85 -1.37 3.08 -2.33
N ASP A 86 -1.72 1.98 -3.00
CA ASP A 86 -0.82 1.35 -3.97
C ASP A 86 -1.57 0.65 -5.11
N ASP A 87 -1.89 1.42 -6.15
CA ASP A 87 -2.68 0.95 -7.29
C ASP A 87 -1.91 -0.01 -8.20
N ILE A 88 -2.03 -1.30 -7.94
CA ILE A 88 -1.36 -2.36 -8.71
C ILE A 88 -2.27 -3.05 -9.74
N ALA A 89 -3.56 -2.67 -9.80
CA ALA A 89 -4.54 -3.30 -10.67
C ALA A 89 -5.42 -2.33 -11.46
N TYR A 90 -5.97 -2.86 -12.55
CA TYR A 90 -7.00 -2.23 -13.36
C TYR A 90 -8.23 -3.13 -13.44
N ARG A 91 -9.26 -2.70 -14.17
CA ARG A 91 -10.56 -3.37 -14.27
C ARG A 91 -10.52 -4.89 -14.53
N ARG A 92 -9.51 -5.42 -15.24
CA ARG A 92 -9.46 -6.86 -15.59
C ARG A 92 -8.46 -7.68 -14.77
N SER A 93 -7.36 -7.09 -14.31
CA SER A 93 -6.32 -7.79 -13.55
C SER A 93 -5.34 -6.80 -12.92
N ALA A 94 -4.31 -7.33 -12.24
CA ALA A 94 -3.08 -6.58 -11.97
C ALA A 94 -2.44 -6.04 -13.27
N TYR A 95 -1.76 -4.89 -13.19
CA TYR A 95 -1.03 -4.31 -14.31
C TYR A 95 0.20 -5.13 -14.70
N ILE A 96 0.84 -5.76 -13.71
CA ILE A 96 1.99 -6.62 -13.88
C ILE A 96 1.53 -8.06 -13.65
N ASN A 97 2.10 -9.01 -14.41
CA ASN A 97 1.82 -10.42 -14.21
C ASN A 97 2.04 -10.81 -12.73
N PRO A 98 1.07 -11.47 -12.06
CA PRO A 98 1.21 -11.88 -10.65
C PRO A 98 2.50 -12.64 -10.32
N ALA A 99 3.00 -13.47 -11.24
CA ALA A 99 4.25 -14.20 -11.04
C ALA A 99 5.48 -13.29 -10.98
N ASN A 100 5.43 -12.12 -11.62
CA ASN A 100 6.49 -11.11 -11.54
C ASN A 100 6.34 -10.27 -10.27
N LEU A 101 5.11 -9.86 -9.91
CA LEU A 101 4.84 -9.15 -8.64
C LEU A 101 5.33 -9.92 -7.42
N ARG A 102 5.17 -11.26 -7.40
CA ARG A 102 5.70 -12.13 -6.33
C ARG A 102 7.21 -12.04 -6.15
N LYS A 103 7.95 -11.64 -7.19
CA LYS A 103 9.41 -11.48 -7.16
C LYS A 103 9.83 -10.03 -6.91
N SER A 104 9.06 -9.09 -7.46
CA SER A 104 9.48 -7.69 -7.57
C SER A 104 8.79 -6.73 -6.60
N TYR A 105 7.69 -7.15 -5.98
CA TYR A 105 6.79 -6.26 -5.25
C TYR A 105 6.38 -6.83 -3.89
N PHE A 106 5.78 -8.04 -3.85
CA PHE A 106 5.25 -8.61 -2.61
C PHE A 106 6.27 -8.78 -1.47
N PRO A 107 7.56 -9.09 -1.72
CA PRO A 107 8.56 -9.10 -0.66
C PRO A 107 8.66 -7.74 0.06
N PHE A 108 8.55 -6.64 -0.69
CA PHE A 108 8.64 -5.28 -0.17
C PHE A 108 7.36 -4.84 0.53
N LEU A 109 6.19 -5.21 -0.01
CA LEU A 109 4.92 -4.99 0.67
C LEU A 109 4.89 -5.71 2.02
N THR A 110 5.36 -6.97 2.07
CA THR A 110 5.42 -7.75 3.31
C THR A 110 6.29 -7.06 4.36
N LEU A 111 7.50 -6.62 3.98
CA LEU A 111 8.40 -5.88 4.87
C LEU A 111 7.79 -4.57 5.39
N LEU A 112 7.05 -3.85 4.54
CA LEU A 112 6.35 -2.64 4.95
C LEU A 112 5.24 -2.95 5.96
N VAL A 113 4.41 -3.97 5.70
CA VAL A 113 3.33 -4.40 6.61
C VAL A 113 3.90 -4.85 7.95
N GLU A 114 4.96 -5.66 7.96
CA GLU A 114 5.66 -6.07 9.19
C GLU A 114 6.17 -4.85 9.98
N SER A 115 6.70 -3.84 9.28
CA SER A 115 7.18 -2.61 9.91
C SER A 115 6.06 -1.78 10.53
N ILE A 116 4.88 -1.75 9.89
CA ILE A 116 3.68 -1.09 10.42
C ILE A 116 3.17 -1.83 11.67
N HIS A 117 3.11 -3.17 11.62
CA HIS A 117 2.74 -3.99 12.78
C HIS A 117 3.70 -3.83 13.95
N ALA A 118 5.00 -3.65 13.67
CA ALA A 118 6.02 -3.47 14.71
C ALA A 118 5.82 -2.20 15.56
N VAL A 119 5.11 -1.19 15.04
CA VAL A 119 4.68 0.00 15.81
C VAL A 119 3.26 -0.11 16.38
N GLY A 120 2.66 -1.30 16.30
CA GLY A 120 1.35 -1.58 16.90
C GLY A 120 0.16 -1.10 16.08
N LEU A 121 0.36 -0.67 14.83
CA LEU A 121 -0.71 -0.19 13.97
C LEU A 121 -1.20 -1.29 12.99
N PRO A 122 -2.50 -1.31 12.63
CA PRO A 122 -3.00 -2.09 11.52
C PRO A 122 -2.60 -1.47 10.17
N ALA A 123 -2.31 -2.34 9.19
CA ALA A 123 -2.05 -1.99 7.79
C ALA A 123 -3.27 -2.34 6.92
N VAL A 124 -3.93 -1.35 6.33
CA VAL A 124 -5.01 -1.53 5.36
C VAL A 124 -4.46 -1.23 3.97
N PHE A 125 -4.65 -2.15 3.04
CA PHE A 125 -4.19 -1.99 1.65
C PHE A 125 -5.29 -1.37 0.79
N HIS A 126 -4.94 -0.41 -0.05
CA HIS A 126 -5.79 0.18 -1.07
C HIS A 126 -5.21 -0.04 -2.47
N SER A 127 -6.04 -0.57 -3.36
CA SER A 127 -5.85 -0.52 -4.81
C SER A 127 -7.21 -0.59 -5.46
N ASP A 128 -7.42 0.19 -6.51
CA ASP A 128 -8.56 0.00 -7.41
C ASP A 128 -8.33 -1.21 -8.35
N GLY A 129 -9.38 -1.63 -9.05
CA GLY A 129 -9.31 -2.70 -10.05
C GLY A 129 -9.52 -4.12 -9.52
N ASN A 130 -9.08 -5.10 -10.32
CA ASN A 130 -9.30 -6.52 -10.06
C ASN A 130 -8.06 -7.16 -9.41
N LEU A 131 -8.19 -7.45 -8.12
CA LEU A 131 -7.11 -8.02 -7.30
C LEU A 131 -7.19 -9.54 -7.14
N TRP A 132 -8.16 -10.23 -7.75
CA TRP A 132 -8.33 -11.68 -7.54
C TRP A 132 -7.06 -12.50 -7.83
N GLY A 133 -6.29 -12.10 -8.84
CA GLY A 133 -5.06 -12.80 -9.23
C GLY A 133 -3.90 -12.67 -8.23
N VAL A 134 -4.03 -11.75 -7.25
CA VAL A 134 -3.01 -11.45 -6.24
C VAL A 134 -3.57 -11.36 -4.82
N LEU A 135 -4.86 -11.69 -4.63
CA LEU A 135 -5.51 -11.57 -3.32
C LEU A 135 -4.84 -12.47 -2.27
N ASP A 136 -4.48 -13.70 -2.64
CA ASP A 136 -3.79 -14.63 -1.74
C ASP A 136 -2.39 -14.08 -1.35
N ASP A 137 -1.72 -13.33 -2.24
CA ASP A 137 -0.43 -12.70 -1.94
C ASP A 137 -0.59 -11.51 -1.00
N LEU A 138 -1.66 -10.71 -1.15
CA LEU A 138 -2.01 -9.62 -0.24
C LEU A 138 -2.32 -10.16 1.18
N LEU A 139 -3.10 -11.23 1.26
CA LEU A 139 -3.39 -11.91 2.54
C LEU A 139 -2.11 -12.47 3.17
N ALA A 140 -1.25 -13.10 2.37
CA ALA A 140 0.03 -13.62 2.84
C ALA A 140 1.01 -12.53 3.31
N ALA A 141 0.94 -11.33 2.73
CA ALA A 141 1.70 -10.17 3.19
C ALA A 141 1.25 -9.63 4.56
N GLY A 142 0.12 -10.11 5.09
CA GLY A 142 -0.34 -9.80 6.44
C GLY A 142 -1.20 -8.55 6.58
N ILE A 143 -1.80 -8.05 5.50
CA ILE A 143 -2.67 -6.87 5.57
C ILE A 143 -3.86 -7.14 6.51
N ASN A 144 -4.27 -6.14 7.29
CA ASN A 144 -5.41 -6.22 8.21
C ASN A 144 -6.74 -5.88 7.53
N GLY A 145 -6.69 -5.19 6.40
CA GLY A 145 -7.88 -4.81 5.65
C GLY A 145 -7.57 -4.54 4.19
N LEU A 146 -8.62 -4.66 3.37
CA LEU A 146 -8.59 -4.33 1.95
C LEU A 146 -9.65 -3.25 1.68
N GLN A 147 -9.21 -2.12 1.16
CA GLN A 147 -10.04 -1.01 0.69
C GLN A 147 -9.90 -0.93 -0.84
N GLY A 148 -10.95 -0.52 -1.56
CA GLY A 148 -10.92 -0.47 -3.04
C GLY A 148 -11.52 -1.70 -3.74
N MET A 149 -12.38 -2.47 -3.06
CA MET A 149 -13.13 -3.58 -3.67
C MET A 149 -14.11 -3.08 -4.74
N GLU A 150 -13.61 -2.85 -5.96
CA GLU A 150 -14.37 -2.25 -7.06
C GLU A 150 -15.33 -3.26 -7.72
N PRO A 151 -16.67 -3.13 -7.56
CA PRO A 151 -17.62 -4.06 -8.18
C PRO A 151 -17.55 -4.04 -9.72
N GLY A 152 -17.21 -2.88 -10.30
CA GLY A 152 -17.03 -2.71 -11.75
C GLY A 152 -15.88 -3.52 -12.35
N ALA A 153 -14.89 -3.87 -11.52
CA ALA A 153 -13.77 -4.74 -11.84
C ALA A 153 -14.05 -6.23 -11.53
N GLY A 154 -15.24 -6.55 -11.01
CA GLY A 154 -15.63 -7.90 -10.62
C GLY A 154 -15.19 -8.31 -9.21
N MET A 155 -14.72 -7.37 -8.38
CA MET A 155 -14.49 -7.62 -6.96
C MET A 155 -15.83 -7.68 -6.21
N SER A 156 -15.89 -8.45 -5.12
CA SER A 156 -17.07 -8.47 -4.26
C SER A 156 -16.68 -8.72 -2.80
N LEU A 157 -17.36 -8.05 -1.88
CA LEU A 157 -17.14 -8.24 -0.44
C LEU A 157 -17.37 -9.70 -0.02
N ALA A 158 -18.42 -10.33 -0.55
CA ALA A 158 -18.75 -11.72 -0.24
C ALA A 158 -17.62 -12.68 -0.66
N GLY A 159 -17.10 -12.54 -1.88
CA GLY A 159 -16.01 -13.40 -2.35
C GLY A 159 -14.69 -13.14 -1.63
N VAL A 160 -14.39 -11.87 -1.27
CA VAL A 160 -13.18 -11.55 -0.52
C VAL A 160 -13.25 -12.15 0.88
N ARG A 161 -14.41 -12.07 1.54
CA ARG A 161 -14.65 -12.73 2.83
C ARG A 161 -14.50 -14.25 2.74
N GLU A 162 -15.06 -14.87 1.71
CA GLU A 162 -14.92 -16.32 1.50
C GLU A 162 -13.45 -16.74 1.35
N LYS A 163 -12.64 -15.92 0.67
CA LYS A 163 -11.20 -16.15 0.49
C LYS A 163 -10.37 -15.88 1.75
N ALA A 164 -10.69 -14.84 2.51
CA ALA A 164 -9.93 -14.41 3.67
C ALA A 164 -10.16 -15.26 4.94
N GLY A 165 -11.30 -15.97 5.01
CA GLY A 165 -11.73 -16.73 6.19
C GLY A 165 -12.52 -15.90 7.18
#